data_AF-A0A2G6QSU7-F1
#
_entry.id   AF-A0A2G6QSU7-F1
#
_cell.length_a   1.000
_cell.length_b   1.000
_cell.length_c   1.000
_cell.angle_alpha   90.00
_cell.angle_beta   90.00
_cell.angle_gamma   90.00
#
_symmetry.space_group_name_H-M   'P 1'
#
loop_
_entity.id
_entity.type
_entity.pdbx_description
1 polymer ?
#
loop_
_entity_poly.entity_id
_entity_poly.type
_entity_poly.pdbx_seq_one_letter_code
_entity_poly.pdbx_strand_id
1 'polypeptide(L)' 'MAFTIIVLGFLLMGGKPSGEEFNPDIFSTRRIVVAPMVSFFGFVFMIFAIMYKSKKK' A
#
# COMPACT_ATOMS: atom_id res chain seq x y z
N MET A 1 -2.90 12.74 6.28
CA MET A 1 -2.02 12.55 5.10
C MET A 1 -1.46 11.12 5.00
N ALA A 2 -0.91 10.52 6.07
CA ALA A 2 -0.38 9.14 6.00
C ALA A 2 -1.46 8.06 5.72
N PHE A 3 -2.67 8.22 6.29
CA PHE A 3 -3.78 7.28 6.10
C PHE A 3 -4.20 7.14 4.62
N THR A 4 -4.22 8.23 3.87
CA THR A 4 -4.55 8.25 2.43
C THR A 4 -3.57 7.42 1.59
N ILE A 5 -2.27 7.40 1.96
CA ILE A 5 -1.24 6.63 1.24
C ILE A 5 -1.44 5.13 1.48
N ILE A 6 -1.80 4.73 2.70
CA ILE A 6 -2.09 3.34 3.06
C ILE A 6 -3.31 2.83 2.30
N VAL A 7 -4.39 3.62 2.27
CA VAL A 7 -5.62 3.27 1.52
C VAL A 7 -5.35 3.13 0.02
N LEU A 8 -4.54 4.02 -0.56
CA LEU A 8 -4.09 3.91 -1.96
C LEU A 8 -3.30 2.63 -2.22
N GLY A 9 -2.41 2.23 -1.31
CA GLY A 9 -1.68 0.96 -1.40
C GLY A 9 -2.61 -0.26 -1.42
N PHE A 10 -3.62 -0.29 -0.55
CA PHE A 10 -4.63 -1.34 -0.55
C PHE A 10 -5.50 -1.35 -1.81
N LEU A 11 -5.87 -0.18 -2.34
CA LEU A 11 -6.62 -0.10 -3.60
C LEU A 11 -5.80 -0.61 -4.79
N LEU A 12 -4.49 -0.37 -4.82
CA LEU A 12 -3.59 -0.88 -5.86
C LEU A 12 -3.39 -2.41 -5.80
N MET A 13 -3.56 -3.02 -4.62
CA MET A 13 -3.61 -4.49 -4.49
C MET A 13 -4.90 -5.07 -5.06
N GLY A 14 -5.98 -4.27 -5.09
CA GLY A 14 -7.28 -4.65 -5.63
C GLY A 14 -7.20 -5.05 -7.11
N GLY A 15 -7.88 -6.13 -7.45
CA GLY A 15 -7.91 -6.66 -8.80
C GLY A 15 -9.09 -7.60 -9.01
N LYS A 16 -9.45 -7.83 -10.28
CA LYS A 16 -10.46 -8.84 -10.60
C LYS A 16 -9.92 -10.21 -10.20
N PRO A 17 -10.69 -11.02 -9.44
CA PRO A 17 -10.32 -12.40 -9.18
C PRO A 17 -10.24 -13.16 -10.51
N SER A 18 -9.24 -14.03 -10.64
CA SER A 18 -9.18 -14.97 -11.76
C SER A 18 -10.39 -15.90 -11.65
N GLY A 19 -11.23 -15.93 -12.69
CA GLY A 19 -12.31 -16.88 -12.83
C GLY A 19 -11.81 -18.21 -13.39
N GLU A 20 -12.57 -18.78 -14.33
CA GLU A 20 -12.29 -20.06 -15.00
C GLU A 20 -10.95 -20.12 -15.78
N GLU A 21 -10.38 -18.96 -16.15
CA GLU A 21 -9.08 -18.86 -16.82
C GLU A 21 -8.06 -18.13 -15.95
N PHE A 22 -6.84 -18.69 -15.92
CA PHE A 22 -5.71 -18.12 -15.19
C PHE A 22 -5.31 -16.77 -15.80
N ASN A 23 -5.57 -15.68 -15.07
CA ASN A 23 -5.15 -14.35 -15.49
C ASN A 23 -3.72 -14.06 -14.97
N PRO A 24 -2.67 -14.01 -15.82
CA PRO A 24 -1.30 -13.75 -15.39
C PRO A 24 -1.11 -12.35 -14.77
N ASP A 25 -2.05 -11.42 -14.97
CA ASP A 25 -2.01 -10.08 -14.35
C ASP A 25 -2.16 -10.11 -12.81
N ILE A 26 -2.56 -11.23 -12.21
CA ILE A 26 -2.54 -11.37 -10.74
C ILE A 26 -1.12 -11.39 -10.18
N PHE A 27 -0.16 -11.91 -10.95
CA PHE A 27 1.27 -11.90 -10.61
C PHE A 27 2.00 -10.69 -11.20
N SER A 28 1.26 -9.69 -11.70
CA SER A 28 1.87 -8.45 -12.15
C SER A 28 2.64 -7.81 -11.00
N THR A 29 3.90 -7.44 -11.25
CA THR A 29 4.81 -6.82 -10.28
C THR A 29 4.17 -5.62 -9.58
N ARG A 30 3.22 -4.94 -10.25
CA ARG A 30 2.43 -3.85 -9.68
C ARG A 30 1.58 -4.28 -8.46
N ARG A 31 0.93 -5.44 -8.50
CA ARG A 31 0.01 -5.90 -7.43
C ARG A 31 0.71 -6.62 -6.29
N ILE A 32 1.71 -7.45 -6.61
CA ILE A 32 2.41 -8.29 -5.63
C ILE A 32 3.67 -7.64 -5.03
N VAL A 33 4.21 -6.59 -5.65
CA VAL A 33 5.42 -5.91 -5.13
C VAL A 33 5.15 -4.43 -4.89
N VAL A 34 4.71 -3.70 -5.91
CA VAL A 34 4.55 -2.23 -5.78
C VAL A 34 3.46 -1.87 -4.77
N ALA A 35 2.29 -2.52 -4.83
CA ALA A 35 1.20 -2.20 -3.92
C ALA A 35 1.51 -2.53 -2.43
N PRO A 36 2.08 -3.70 -2.08
CA PRO A 36 2.58 -3.96 -0.73
C PRO A 36 3.65 -2.99 -0.25
N MET A 37 4.59 -2.64 -1.12
CA MET A 37 5.64 -1.69 -0.77
C MET A 37 5.07 -0.30 -0.45
N VAL A 38 4.09 0.17 -1.24
CA VAL A 38 3.41 1.46 -0.99
C VAL A 38 2.68 1.46 0.34
N SER A 39 1.93 0.39 0.65
CA SER A 39 1.27 0.25 1.97
C SER A 39 2.28 0.22 3.11
N PHE A 40 3.38 -0.52 2.95
CA PHE A 40 4.45 -0.63 3.93
C PHE A 40 5.09 0.73 4.24
N PHE A 41 5.45 1.51 3.22
CA PHE A 41 5.96 2.87 3.41
C PHE A 41 4.94 3.77 4.10
N GLY A 42 3.65 3.62 3.80
CA GLY A 42 2.58 4.34 4.50
C GLY A 42 2.58 4.07 6.00
N PHE A 43 2.75 2.81 6.42
CA PHE A 43 2.85 2.44 7.84
C PHE A 43 4.14 2.95 8.49
N VAL A 44 5.30 2.81 7.82
CA VAL A 44 6.58 3.33 8.31
C VAL A 44 6.51 4.85 8.53
N PHE A 45 5.92 5.58 7.58
CA PHE A 45 5.74 7.03 7.71
C PHE A 45 4.80 7.38 8.86
N MET A 46 3.76 6.57 9.10
CA MET A 46 2.87 6.76 10.25
C MET A 46 3.62 6.57 11.57
N ILE A 47 4.44 5.53 11.68
CA ILE A 47 5.29 5.27 12.86
C ILE A 47 6.25 6.43 13.08
N PHE A 48 6.92 6.89 12.02
CA PHE A 48 7.80 8.06 12.09
C PHE A 48 7.04 9.32 12.52
N ALA A 49 5.85 9.58 11.99
CA ALA A 49 5.05 10.74 12.35
C ALA A 49 4.59 10.71 13.82
N ILE A 50 4.30 9.52 14.36
CA ILE A 50 3.93 9.35 15.78
C ILE A 50 5.16 9.48 16.68
N MET A 51 6.28 8.87 16.31
CA MET A 51 7.56 8.98 17.04
C MET A 51 8.17 10.38 16.97
N TYR A 52 7.92 11.11 15.88
CA TYR A 52 8.36 12.48 15.72
C TYR A 52 7.53 13.36 16.66
N LYS A 53 8.04 13.46 17.90
CA LYS A 53 7.52 14.35 18.93
C LYS A 53 7.60 15.77 18.38
N SER A 54 6.47 16.27 17.88
CA SER A 54 6.34 17.66 17.44
C SER A 54 6.80 18.55 18.58
N LYS A 55 7.97 19.17 18.42
CA LYS A 55 8.38 20.28 19.29
C LYS A 55 7.39 21.38 18.95
N LYS A 56 6.36 21.54 19.80
CA LYS A 56 5.41 22.65 19.73
C LYS A 56 6.17 23.93 19.39
N LYS A 57 5.79 24.57 18.29
CA LYS A 57 5.96 26.01 18.15
C LYS A 57 4.61 26.64 18.49
#